data_AF-A0A957L8M3-F1
#
_entry.id   AF-A0A957L8M3-F1
#
_cell.length_a   1.000
_cell.length_b   1.000
_cell.length_c   1.000
_cell.angle_alpha   90.00
_cell.angle_beta   90.00
_cell.angle_gamma   90.00
#
_symmetry.space_group_name_H-M   'P 1'
#
loop_
_entity.id
_entity.type
_entity.pdbx_description
1 polymer ?
#
loop_
_entity_poly.entity_id
_entity_poly.type
_entity_poly.pdbx_seq_one_letter_code
_entity_poly.pdbx_strand_id
1 'polypeptide(L)'
;LFMEPTSPKGKDLQRDGRYTLHCGVEDSDGGGGEFYVRGQGRLVDDAHVRAAAVEASSYKPQERYILFVFTVEFAFMNRYLDGEPNIQRWRAPH
;
A
#
# COMPACT_ATOMS: atom_id res chain seq x y z
N LEU A 1 6.62 -3.21 0.62
CA LEU A 1 5.90 -4.08 1.58
C LEU A 1 6.77 -5.29 1.92
N PHE A 2 7.21 -5.40 3.18
CA PHE A 2 7.89 -6.59 3.68
C PHE A 2 6.88 -7.60 4.23
N MET A 3 7.11 -8.90 4.02
CA MET A 3 6.17 -9.95 4.42
C MET A 3 6.90 -11.27 4.71
N GLU A 4 6.34 -12.09 5.60
CA GLU A 4 6.77 -13.49 5.75
C GLU A 4 6.62 -14.24 4.42
N PRO A 5 7.61 -15.05 4.00
CA PRO A 5 7.56 -15.77 2.73
C PRO A 5 6.43 -16.81 2.66
N THR A 6 5.96 -17.27 3.82
CA THR A 6 4.86 -18.24 3.94
C THR A 6 3.48 -17.59 3.95
N SER A 7 3.40 -16.25 3.96
CA SER A 7 2.14 -15.52 4.05
C SER A 7 1.19 -15.84 2.90
N PRO A 8 -0.08 -16.20 3.18
CA PRO A 8 -1.10 -16.39 2.14
C PRO A 8 -1.28 -15.14 1.27
N LYS A 9 -1.25 -13.94 1.87
CA LYS A 9 -1.33 -12.66 1.14
C LYS A 9 -0.18 -12.48 0.16
N GLY A 10 1.02 -12.91 0.55
CA GLY A 10 2.21 -12.84 -0.30
C GLY A 10 2.12 -13.81 -1.48
N LYS A 11 1.53 -14.99 -1.27
CA LYS A 11 1.25 -15.95 -2.34
C LYS A 11 0.19 -15.43 -3.31
N ASP A 12 -0.87 -14.80 -2.79
CA ASP A 12 -1.90 -14.18 -3.64
C ASP A 12 -1.32 -13.05 -4.49
N LEU A 13 -0.49 -12.16 -3.91
CA LEU A 13 0.18 -11.08 -4.66
C LEU A 13 1.15 -11.59 -5.74
N GLN A 14 1.79 -12.74 -5.52
CA GLN A 14 2.63 -13.37 -6.55
C GLN A 14 1.80 -13.95 -7.70
N ARG A 15 0.61 -14.50 -7.41
CA ARG A 15 -0.31 -15.02 -8.43
C ARG A 15 -0.96 -13.88 -9.22
N ASP A 16 -1.36 -12.81 -8.52
CA ASP A 16 -2.06 -11.66 -9.06
C ASP A 16 -1.63 -10.40 -8.30
N GLY A 17 -0.82 -9.56 -8.95
CA GLY A 17 -0.23 -8.37 -8.34
C GLY A 17 -1.23 -7.28 -7.99
N ARG A 18 -2.50 -7.38 -8.41
CA ARG A 18 -3.50 -6.35 -8.13
C ARG A 18 -3.76 -6.23 -6.63
N TYR A 19 -3.66 -5.01 -6.12
CA TYR A 19 -3.91 -4.73 -4.72
C TYR A 19 -4.80 -3.50 -4.53
N THR A 20 -5.45 -3.42 -3.37
CA THR A 20 -6.02 -2.18 -2.82
C THR A 20 -5.55 -2.06 -1.37
N LEU A 21 -4.99 -0.90 -1.00
CA LEU A 21 -4.70 -0.55 0.39
C LEU A 21 -5.71 0.52 0.83
N HIS A 22 -6.36 0.29 1.97
CA HIS A 22 -7.35 1.18 2.56
C HIS A 22 -6.85 1.66 3.93
N CYS A 23 -7.02 2.95 4.20
CA CYS A 23 -6.72 3.58 5.49
C CYS A 23 -7.88 4.52 5.86
N GLY A 24 -8.34 4.44 7.11
CA GLY A 24 -9.17 5.50 7.69
C GLY A 24 -8.35 6.77 7.85
N VAL A 25 -8.97 7.92 7.62
CA VAL A 25 -8.39 9.22 7.91
C VAL A 25 -8.83 9.62 9.33
N GLU A 26 -7.85 10.04 10.15
CA GLU A 26 -8.00 10.50 11.55
C GLU A 26 -8.03 9.39 12.61
N ASP A 27 -8.87 8.36 12.46
CA ASP A 27 -8.94 7.20 13.37
C ASP A 27 -9.55 5.96 12.68
N SER A 28 -9.62 4.83 13.39
CA SER A 28 -10.24 3.59 12.87
C SER A 28 -11.78 3.63 12.87
N ASP A 29 -12.38 4.70 13.40
CA ASP A 29 -13.83 4.90 13.41
C ASP A 29 -14.33 5.61 12.15
N GLY A 30 -13.41 6.08 11.28
CA GLY A 30 -13.70 6.55 9.93
C GLY A 30 -14.28 7.97 9.84
N GLY A 31 -14.29 8.71 10.94
CA GLY A 31 -14.92 10.03 11.04
C GLY A 31 -14.27 11.09 10.15
N GLY A 32 -12.95 11.06 10.00
CA GLY A 32 -12.19 12.02 9.19
C GLY A 32 -12.21 11.74 7.68
N GLY A 33 -12.75 10.58 7.28
CA GLY A 33 -12.83 10.13 5.89
C GLY A 33 -12.08 8.83 5.59
N GLU A 34 -11.98 8.52 4.30
CA GLU A 34 -11.37 7.29 3.78
C GLU A 34 -10.34 7.63 2.72
N PHE A 35 -9.21 6.91 2.72
CA PHE A 35 -8.22 6.95 1.65
C PHE A 35 -7.91 5.54 1.18
N TYR A 36 -7.95 5.32 -0.12
CA TYR A 36 -7.44 4.08 -0.69
C TYR A 36 -6.61 4.30 -1.94
N VAL A 37 -5.65 3.40 -2.12
CA VAL A 37 -4.82 3.30 -3.32
C VAL A 37 -4.92 1.90 -3.89
N ARG A 38 -4.83 1.79 -5.20
CA ARG A 38 -4.72 0.51 -5.89
C ARG A 38 -3.69 0.59 -7.01
N GLY A 39 -3.16 -0.56 -7.37
CA GLY A 39 -2.20 -0.72 -8.46
C GLY A 39 -1.65 -2.12 -8.50
N GLN A 40 -0.37 -2.26 -8.84
CA GLN A 40 0.31 -3.55 -8.98
C GLN A 40 1.43 -3.72 -7.98
N GLY A 41 1.47 -4.89 -7.34
CA GLY A 41 2.57 -5.34 -6.53
C GLY A 41 3.43 -6.33 -7.28
N ARG A 42 4.74 -6.13 -7.24
CA ARG A 42 5.73 -7.07 -7.79
C ARG A 42 6.68 -7.54 -6.70
N LEU A 43 6.99 -8.82 -6.69
CA LEU A 43 8.07 -9.37 -5.86
C LEU A 43 9.41 -8.81 -6.36
N VAL A 44 10.27 -8.41 -5.43
CA VAL A 44 11.59 -7.82 -5.73
C VAL A 44 12.66 -8.50 -4.88
N ASP A 45 13.71 -8.96 -5.56
CA ASP A 45 14.91 -9.57 -4.94
C ASP A 45 16.19 -8.74 -5.21
N ASP A 46 16.02 -7.47 -5.57
CA ASP A 46 17.13 -6.54 -5.77
C ASP A 46 17.64 -6.02 -4.42
N ALA A 47 18.94 -6.22 -4.15
CA ALA A 47 19.57 -5.83 -2.90
C ALA A 47 19.61 -4.32 -2.67
N HIS A 48 19.76 -3.51 -3.73
CA HIS A 48 19.77 -2.05 -3.62
C HIS A 48 18.37 -1.52 -3.31
N VAL A 49 17.35 -2.05 -4.00
CA VAL A 49 15.94 -1.71 -3.70
C VAL A 49 15.58 -2.14 -2.29
N ARG A 50 16.04 -3.31 -1.85
CA ARG A 50 15.84 -3.78 -0.48
C ARG A 50 16.49 -2.85 0.54
N ALA A 51 17.75 -2.46 0.33
CA ALA A 51 18.45 -1.56 1.24
C ALA A 51 17.71 -0.23 1.40
N ALA A 52 17.29 0.40 0.29
CA ALA A 52 16.51 1.62 0.31
C ALA A 52 15.17 1.45 1.04
N ALA A 53 14.48 0.32 0.83
CA ALA A 53 13.22 0.03 1.52
C ALA A 53 13.40 -0.23 3.03
N VAL A 54 14.53 -0.82 3.45
CA VAL A 54 14.88 -1.00 4.87
C VAL A 54 15.15 0.35 5.53
N GLU A 55 15.91 1.23 4.86
CA GLU A 55 16.23 2.58 5.35
C GLU A 55 14.97 3.43 5.53
N ALA A 56 14.02 3.36 4.60
CA ALA A 56 12.75 4.10 4.66
C ALA A 56 11.71 3.49 5.63
N SER A 57 11.97 2.30 6.18
CA SER A 57 11.01 1.59 7.04
C SER A 57 11.05 2.13 8.46
N SER A 58 9.88 2.30 9.09
CA SER A 58 9.77 2.71 10.50
C SER A 58 10.18 1.61 11.50
N TYR A 59 10.46 0.41 11.01
CA TYR A 59 10.93 -0.74 11.78
C TYR A 59 11.98 -1.50 10.99
N LYS A 60 12.84 -2.27 11.69
CA LYS A 60 13.84 -3.14 11.05
C LYS A 60 13.18 -4.42 10.53
N PRO A 61 13.06 -4.65 9.21
CA PRO A 61 12.50 -5.87 8.66
C PRO A 61 13.42 -7.07 8.94
N GLN A 62 12.85 -8.26 9.13
CA GLN A 62 13.64 -9.46 9.32
C GLN A 62 14.25 -9.91 7.99
N GLU A 63 15.45 -10.50 8.04
CA GLU A 63 16.17 -10.91 6.83
C GLU A 63 15.37 -11.87 5.95
N ARG A 64 14.63 -12.79 6.58
CA ARG A 64 13.76 -13.75 5.87
C ARG A 64 12.56 -13.12 5.15
N TYR A 65 12.23 -11.85 5.41
CA TYR A 65 11.07 -11.22 4.80
C TYR A 65 11.31 -10.95 3.32
N ILE A 66 10.37 -11.38 2.50
CA ILE A 66 10.30 -11.04 1.08
C ILE A 66 9.78 -9.62 0.90
N LEU A 67 10.18 -8.98 -0.19
CA LEU A 67 9.85 -7.59 -0.49
C LEU A 67 8.96 -7.49 -1.74
N PHE A 68 7.82 -6.82 -1.60
CA PHE A 68 7.04 -6.35 -2.74
C PHE A 68 7.19 -4.84 -2.91
N VAL A 69 7.34 -4.39 -4.16
CA VAL A 69 7.25 -2.98 -4.55
C VAL A 69 5.90 -2.74 -5.21
N PHE A 70 5.20 -1.70 -4.77
CA PHE A 70 3.86 -1.36 -5.25
C PHE A 70 3.91 -0.12 -6.12
N THR A 71 3.32 -0.20 -7.31
CA THR A 71 2.98 0.99 -8.10
C THR A 71 1.61 1.49 -7.67
N VAL A 72 1.42 2.81 -7.66
CA VAL A 72 0.10 3.41 -7.42
C VAL A 72 -0.47 3.84 -8.77
N GLU A 73 -1.52 3.15 -9.22
CA GLU A 73 -2.21 3.45 -10.48
C GLU A 73 -3.42 4.38 -10.26
N PHE A 74 -4.02 4.28 -9.08
CA PHE A 74 -5.19 5.06 -8.69
C PHE A 74 -5.17 5.34 -7.20
N ALA A 75 -5.54 6.57 -6.84
CA ALA A 75 -5.77 7.01 -5.48
C ALA A 75 -7.14 7.66 -5.35
N PHE A 76 -7.78 7.45 -4.21
CA PHE A 76 -9.07 8.03 -3.86
C PHE A 76 -9.05 8.51 -2.42
N MET A 77 -9.65 9.67 -2.20
CA MET A 77 -9.90 10.23 -0.89
C MET A 77 -11.36 10.66 -0.82
N ASN A 78 -12.04 10.34 0.28
CA ASN A 78 -13.29 10.97 0.65
C ASN A 78 -13.12 11.60 2.03
N ARG A 79 -13.39 12.88 2.19
CA ARG A 79 -13.39 13.58 3.47
C ARG A 79 -14.79 14.09 3.75
N TYR A 80 -15.23 14.09 5.00
CA TYR A 80 -16.48 14.74 5.38
C TYR A 80 -16.18 16.17 5.84
N LEU A 81 -16.65 17.17 5.10
CA LEU A 81 -16.54 18.59 5.43
C LEU A 81 -17.95 19.12 5.69
N ASP A 82 -18.19 19.62 6.90
CA ASP A 82 -19.52 20.09 7.35
C ASP A 82 -20.64 19.04 7.19
N GLY A 83 -20.29 17.75 7.31
CA GLY A 83 -21.21 16.62 7.13
C GLY A 83 -21.38 16.16 5.67
N GLU A 84 -20.80 16.87 4.71
CA GLU A 84 -20.92 16.55 3.28
C GLU A 84 -19.66 15.87 2.74
N PRO A 85 -19.79 14.89 1.81
CA PRO A 85 -18.66 14.20 1.22
C PRO A 85 -17.89 15.09 0.24
N ASN A 86 -16.59 15.23 0.45
CA ASN A 86 -15.64 15.87 -0.43
C ASN A 86 -14.71 14.81 -1.04
N ILE A 87 -15.01 14.43 -2.28
CA ILE A 87 -14.32 13.33 -2.97
C ILE A 87 -13.22 13.88 -3.87
N GLN A 88 -12.03 13.30 -3.74
CA GLN A 88 -10.90 13.52 -4.62
C GLN A 88 -10.38 12.20 -5.18
N ARG A 89 -9.98 12.21 -6.46
CA ARG A 89 -9.48 11.02 -7.16
C ARG A 89 -8.35 11.39 -8.10
N TRP A 90 -7.35 10.52 -8.14
CA TRP A 90 -6.17 10.69 -8.98
C TRP A 90 -5.88 9.39 -9.72
N ARG A 91 -5.35 9.53 -10.93
CA ARG A 91 -4.84 8.43 -11.75
C ARG A 91 -3.40 8.74 -12.11
N ALA A 92 -2.55 7.71 -12.10
CA ALA A 92 -1.21 7.85 -12.62
C ALA A 92 -1.28 8.22 -14.12
N PRO A 93 -0.38 9.08 -14.62
CA PRO A 93 -0.22 9.29 -16.04
C PRO A 93 0.18 7.98 -16.73
N HIS A 94 -0.34 7.78 -17.94
CA HIS A 94 -0.07 6.61 -18.78
C HIS A 94 1.36 6.62 -19.32
#